data_AF-A0A3L7RHH8-F1
#
_entry.id   AF-A0A3L7RHH8-F1
#
_cell.length_a   1.000
_cell.length_b   1.000
_cell.length_c   1.000
_cell.angle_alpha   90.00
_cell.angle_beta   90.00
_cell.angle_gamma   90.00
#
_symmetry.space_group_name_H-M   'P 1'
#
loop_
_entity.id
_entity.type
_entity.pdbx_description
1 polymer ?
#
loop_
_entity_poly.entity_id
_entity_poly.type
_entity_poly.pdbx_seq_one_letter_code
_entity_poly.pdbx_strand_id
1 'polypeptide(L)'
;PDADKSRLRDLGVEVFETSGEGSVDLGEVLQELGRRRCTNVMLEAGPGLLGAFFDSEMIDEVHAFVAPKLIGGATALSPAGGVGLPSIPGTANLTAFRMQACGDDFLLEADVCRGLS
;
A
#
# COMPACT_ATOMS: atom_id res chain seq x y z
N PRO A 1 -13.80 20.74 4.25
CA PRO A 1 -13.27 19.78 5.26
C PRO A 1 -14.33 19.42 6.31
N ASP A 2 -14.76 20.34 7.18
CA ASP A 2 -15.70 20.01 8.26
C ASP A 2 -17.13 19.72 7.78
N ALA A 3 -17.60 20.49 6.79
CA ALA A 3 -18.90 20.25 6.15
C ALA A 3 -18.96 18.89 5.44
N ASP A 4 -17.86 18.49 4.79
CA ASP A 4 -17.77 17.20 4.09
C ASP A 4 -17.77 16.02 5.09
N LYS A 5 -17.02 16.15 6.19
CA LYS A 5 -16.98 15.16 7.27
C LYS A 5 -18.34 15.02 7.95
N SER A 6 -19.04 16.13 8.22
CA SER A 6 -20.40 16.10 8.78
C SER A 6 -21.36 15.38 7.85
N ARG A 7 -21.33 15.71 6.55
CA ARG A 7 -22.17 15.05 5.55
C ARG A 7 -21.90 13.54 5.46
N LEU A 8 -20.65 13.10 5.55
CA LEU A 8 -20.30 11.67 5.55
C LEU A 8 -20.87 10.99 6.80
N ARG A 9 -20.72 11.60 7.97
CA ARG A 9 -21.29 11.09 9.23
C ARG A 9 -22.81 11.00 9.18
N ASP A 10 -23.48 11.98 8.58
CA ASP A 10 -24.95 11.99 8.39
C ASP A 10 -25.43 10.84 7.48
N LEU A 11 -24.57 10.37 6.57
CA LEU A 11 -24.81 9.19 5.73
C LEU A 11 -24.46 7.86 6.43
N GLY A 12 -24.09 7.90 7.71
CA GLY A 12 -23.68 6.73 8.49
C GLY A 12 -22.25 6.27 8.21
N VAL A 13 -21.44 7.07 7.52
CA VAL A 13 -20.02 6.78 7.29
C VAL A 13 -19.23 7.11 8.54
N GLU A 14 -18.43 6.16 9.00
CA GLU A 14 -17.50 6.41 10.08
C GLU A 14 -16.30 7.22 9.57
N VAL A 15 -15.98 8.32 10.26
CA VAL A 15 -14.91 9.23 9.87
C VAL A 15 -13.90 9.31 11.00
N PHE A 16 -12.73 8.75 10.75
CA PHE A 16 -11.53 8.91 11.58
C PHE A 16 -10.65 10.01 10.99
N GLU A 17 -10.21 10.94 11.83
CA GLU A 17 -9.35 12.06 11.44
C GLU A 17 -7.96 11.84 11.99
N THR A 18 -6.95 11.98 11.15
CA THR A 18 -5.54 11.86 11.54
C THR A 18 -4.90 13.22 11.74
N SER A 19 -3.77 13.26 12.44
CA SER A 19 -2.98 14.48 12.64
C SER A 19 -2.19 14.95 11.40
N GLY A 20 -2.14 14.15 10.34
CA GLY A 20 -1.39 14.46 9.12
C GLY A 20 -1.77 15.80 8.47
N GLU A 21 -0.75 16.57 8.09
CA GLU A 21 -0.93 17.87 7.43
C GLU A 21 -0.90 17.68 5.90
N GLY A 22 -2.00 18.03 5.23
CA GLY A 22 -2.13 17.93 3.77
C GLY A 22 -2.24 16.49 3.22
N SER A 23 -2.05 15.48 4.06
CA SER A 23 -2.23 14.06 3.76
C SER A 23 -2.59 13.29 5.04
N VAL A 24 -3.04 12.04 4.90
CA VAL A 24 -3.41 11.17 6.03
C VAL A 24 -2.15 10.61 6.68
N ASP A 25 -2.10 10.59 8.01
CA ASP A 25 -1.04 9.86 8.74
C ASP A 25 -1.35 8.36 8.70
N LEU A 26 -0.57 7.60 7.92
CA LEU A 26 -0.77 6.16 7.74
C LEU A 26 -0.52 5.35 9.02
N GLY A 27 0.37 5.82 9.89
CA GLY A 27 0.66 5.18 11.16
C GLY A 27 -0.54 5.24 12.11
N GLU A 28 -1.20 6.41 12.20
CA GLU A 28 -2.44 6.56 12.96
C GLU A 28 -3.58 5.70 12.39
N VAL A 29 -3.68 5.60 11.06
CA VAL A 29 -4.67 4.71 10.41
C VAL A 29 -4.44 3.26 10.81
N LEU A 30 -3.20 2.76 10.71
CA LEU A 30 -2.89 1.38 11.08
C LEU A 30 -3.12 1.11 12.57
N GLN A 31 -2.81 2.07 13.44
CA GLN A 31 -3.10 1.97 14.88
C GLN A 31 -4.59 1.88 15.15
N GLU A 32 -5.41 2.71 14.49
CA GLU A 32 -6.86 2.68 14.66
C GLU A 32 -7.48 1.39 14.14
N LEU A 33 -7.02 0.88 12.99
CA LEU A 33 -7.40 -0.43 12.47
C LEU A 33 -7.00 -1.56 13.45
N GLY A 34 -5.81 -1.48 14.03
CA GLY A 34 -5.35 -2.39 15.07
C GLY A 34 -6.24 -2.38 16.31
N ARG A 35 -6.66 -1.19 16.79
CA ARG A 35 -7.61 -1.06 17.92
C ARG A 35 -8.97 -1.71 17.61
N ARG A 36 -9.39 -1.70 16.35
CA ARG A 36 -10.61 -2.37 15.85
C ARG A 36 -10.44 -3.87 15.62
N ARG A 37 -9.26 -4.42 15.89
CA ARG A 37 -8.88 -5.82 15.64
C ARG A 37 -8.83 -6.18 14.15
N CYS A 38 -8.64 -5.19 13.29
CA CYS A 38 -8.25 -5.42 11.90
C CYS A 38 -6.73 -5.68 11.87
N THR A 39 -6.33 -6.93 12.11
CA THR A 39 -4.91 -7.31 12.22
C THR A 39 -4.22 -7.47 10.86
N ASN A 40 -4.99 -7.69 9.80
CA ASN A 40 -4.51 -7.84 8.43
C ASN A 40 -5.27 -6.83 7.56
N VAL A 41 -4.55 -6.03 6.78
CA VAL A 41 -5.11 -4.99 5.92
C VAL A 41 -4.59 -5.21 4.51
N MET A 42 -5.50 -5.32 3.54
CA MET A 42 -5.15 -5.40 2.12
C MET A 42 -5.15 -3.99 1.52
N LEU A 43 -4.07 -3.63 0.83
CA LEU A 43 -3.90 -2.35 0.16
C LEU A 43 -4.08 -2.52 -1.35
N GLU A 44 -5.26 -2.18 -1.87
CA GLU A 44 -5.59 -2.29 -3.32
C GLU A 44 -5.40 -0.96 -4.09
N ALA A 45 -4.75 0.01 -3.47
CA ALA A 45 -4.72 1.37 -3.98
C ALA A 45 -3.70 1.59 -5.10
N GLY A 46 -3.86 2.72 -5.80
CA GLY A 46 -2.95 3.15 -6.84
C GLY A 46 -1.55 3.53 -6.34
N PRO A 47 -0.64 3.90 -7.26
CA PRO A 47 0.79 4.05 -6.99
C PRO A 47 1.12 5.05 -5.88
N GLY A 48 0.29 6.08 -5.67
CA GLY A 48 0.51 7.07 -4.61
C GLY A 48 0.39 6.48 -3.20
N LEU A 49 -0.68 5.72 -2.93
CA LEU A 49 -0.85 5.13 -1.59
C LEU A 49 0.14 3.98 -1.37
N LEU A 50 0.31 3.11 -2.37
CA LEU A 50 1.31 2.03 -2.28
C LEU A 50 2.71 2.60 -2.06
N GLY A 51 3.06 3.68 -2.77
CA GLY A 51 4.32 4.40 -2.57
C GLY A 51 4.46 4.97 -1.16
N ALA A 52 3.42 5.59 -0.61
CA ALA A 52 3.46 6.14 0.75
C ALA A 52 3.66 5.05 1.83
N PHE A 53 3.02 3.88 1.67
CA PHE A 53 3.24 2.73 2.56
C PHE A 53 4.65 2.15 2.40
N PHE A 54 5.16 2.09 1.17
CA PHE A 54 6.50 1.62 0.87
C PHE A 54 7.56 2.54 1.48
N ASP A 55 7.45 3.85 1.26
CA ASP A 55 8.36 4.87 1.80
C ASP A 55 8.34 4.92 3.34
N SER A 56 7.23 4.50 3.96
CA SER A 56 7.07 4.42 5.42
C SER A 56 7.50 3.07 6.01
N GLU A 57 7.99 2.13 5.20
CA GLU A 57 8.39 0.77 5.62
C GLU A 57 7.24 -0.05 6.28
N MET A 58 5.99 0.26 5.93
CA MET A 58 4.78 -0.33 6.54
C MET A 58 4.16 -1.46 5.72
N ILE A 59 4.91 -2.05 4.78
CA ILE A 59 4.46 -3.20 3.98
C ILE A 59 5.14 -4.45 4.53
N ASP A 60 4.34 -5.46 4.85
CA ASP A 60 4.80 -6.78 5.31
C ASP A 60 4.87 -7.79 4.17
N GLU A 61 3.89 -7.79 3.27
CA GLU A 61 3.71 -8.78 2.21
C GLU A 61 3.25 -8.11 0.90
N VAL A 62 3.71 -8.63 -0.24
CA VAL A 62 3.36 -8.15 -1.58
C VAL A 62 2.60 -9.23 -2.33
N HIS A 63 1.46 -8.84 -2.90
CA HIS A 63 0.65 -9.62 -3.83
C HIS A 63 0.62 -8.89 -5.17
N ALA A 64 1.36 -9.37 -6.17
CA ALA A 64 1.47 -8.73 -7.47
C ALA A 64 0.88 -9.61 -8.58
N PHE A 65 -0.13 -9.10 -9.27
CA PHE A 65 -0.70 -9.74 -10.45
C PHE A 65 -0.03 -9.22 -11.72
N VAL A 66 0.55 -10.13 -12.49
CA VAL A 66 1.26 -9.84 -13.74
C VAL A 66 0.50 -10.46 -14.90
N ALA A 67 -0.10 -9.60 -15.73
CA ALA A 67 -0.78 -10.00 -16.95
C ALA A 67 0.18 -10.04 -18.15
N PRO A 68 -0.04 -10.91 -19.15
CA PRO A 68 0.77 -10.98 -20.37
C PRO A 68 0.37 -9.86 -21.36
N LYS A 69 0.47 -8.60 -20.92
CA LYS A 69 0.05 -7.41 -21.67
C LYS A 69 1.16 -6.36 -21.65
N LEU A 70 1.36 -5.72 -22.80
CA LEU A 70 2.33 -4.62 -22.96
C LEU A 70 1.57 -3.35 -23.30
N ILE A 71 1.69 -2.33 -22.45
CA ILE A 71 1.05 -1.01 -22.65
C ILE A 71 2.11 0.01 -23.09
N GLY A 72 3.24 0.07 -22.37
CA GLY A 72 4.29 1.07 -22.60
C GLY A 72 3.89 2.51 -22.22
N GLY A 73 4.79 3.46 -22.45
CA GLY A 73 4.55 4.89 -22.22
C GLY A 73 5.50 5.50 -21.19
N ALA A 74 6.20 6.57 -21.57
CA ALA A 74 7.15 7.27 -20.69
C ALA A 74 6.49 7.95 -19.48
N THR A 75 5.19 8.24 -19.59
CA THR A 75 4.36 8.84 -18.52
C THR A 75 3.31 7.87 -18.00
N ALA A 76 3.41 6.58 -18.35
CA ALA A 76 2.52 5.57 -17.80
C ALA A 76 2.76 5.45 -16.29
N LEU A 77 1.70 5.17 -15.55
CA LEU A 77 1.80 4.97 -14.10
C LEU A 77 2.65 3.74 -13.80
N SER A 78 3.63 3.89 -12.92
CA SER A 78 4.35 2.76 -12.34
C SER A 78 3.44 1.99 -11.37
N PRO A 79 3.72 0.69 -11.11
CA PRO A 79 2.99 -0.07 -10.10
C PRO A 79 3.13 0.52 -8.68
N ALA A 80 4.33 0.99 -8.34
CA ALA A 80 4.63 1.70 -7.09
C ALA A 80 5.12 3.12 -7.39
N GLY A 81 4.48 4.12 -6.78
CA GLY A 81 4.93 5.51 -6.81
C GLY A 81 5.79 5.83 -5.59
N GLY A 82 5.70 7.08 -5.11
CA GLY A 82 6.46 7.54 -3.94
C GLY A 82 7.84 8.10 -4.29
N VAL A 83 8.64 8.33 -3.25
CA VAL A 83 10.03 8.78 -3.35
C VAL A 83 10.92 7.63 -3.80
N GLY A 84 10.67 6.43 -3.26
CA GLY A 84 11.44 5.23 -3.57
C GLY A 84 12.84 5.22 -2.93
N LEU A 85 13.56 4.12 -3.17
CA LEU A 85 14.90 3.93 -2.64
C LEU A 85 15.97 4.53 -3.58
N PRO A 86 16.99 5.22 -3.06
CA PRO A 86 18.06 5.81 -3.88
C PRO A 86 19.03 4.76 -4.44
N SER A 87 18.99 3.53 -3.92
CA SER A 87 19.79 2.38 -4.31
C SER A 87 19.01 1.08 -4.02
N ILE A 88 19.60 -0.08 -4.31
CA ILE A 88 19.02 -1.38 -3.97
C ILE A 88 19.72 -1.91 -2.71
N PRO A 89 19.27 -1.53 -1.50
CA PRO A 89 19.82 -2.09 -0.27
C PRO A 89 19.45 -3.57 -0.15
N GLY A 90 20.22 -4.34 0.63
CA GLY A 90 19.89 -5.73 0.91
C GLY A 90 18.53 -5.93 1.59
N THR A 91 17.99 -4.87 2.22
CA THR A 91 16.64 -4.83 2.80
C THR A 91 15.53 -4.66 1.77
N ALA A 92 15.84 -4.26 0.53
CA ALA A 92 14.85 -4.18 -0.55
C ALA A 92 14.49 -5.55 -1.14
N ASN A 93 15.07 -6.65 -0.62
CA ASN A 93 14.79 -7.99 -1.09
C ASN A 93 13.40 -8.46 -0.65
N LEU A 94 12.77 -9.23 -1.51
CA LEU A 94 11.58 -9.99 -1.18
C LEU A 94 11.98 -11.44 -0.85
N THR A 95 11.33 -12.03 0.15
CA THR A 95 11.56 -13.40 0.62
C THR A 95 10.31 -14.24 0.56
N ALA A 96 10.41 -15.54 0.86
CA ALA A 96 9.28 -16.48 0.83
C ALA A 96 8.50 -16.50 -0.50
N PHE A 97 9.22 -16.25 -1.60
CA PHE A 97 8.67 -16.07 -2.94
C PHE A 97 7.82 -17.26 -3.39
N ARG A 98 6.59 -16.99 -3.82
CA ARG A 98 5.71 -17.93 -4.51
C ARG A 98 5.15 -17.29 -5.78
N MET A 99 4.97 -18.11 -6.80
CA MET A 99 4.31 -17.70 -8.03
C MET A 99 3.30 -18.75 -8.46
N GLN A 100 2.08 -18.32 -8.79
CA GLN A 100 0.99 -19.18 -9.23
C GLN A 100 0.32 -18.62 -10.48
N ALA A 101 -0.06 -19.49 -11.42
CA ALA A 101 -0.92 -19.08 -12.52
C ALA A 101 -2.35 -18.79 -12.03
N CYS A 102 -2.94 -17.71 -12.54
CA CYS A 102 -4.29 -17.25 -12.26
C CYS A 102 -4.98 -16.98 -13.61
N GLY A 103 -5.45 -18.03 -14.26
CA GLY A 103 -5.89 -17.94 -15.66
C GLY A 103 -4.70 -17.66 -16.57
N ASP A 104 -4.76 -16.58 -17.34
CA ASP A 104 -3.66 -16.13 -18.21
C ASP A 104 -2.63 -15.25 -17.49
N ASP A 105 -2.91 -14.85 -16.25
CA ASP A 105 -2.06 -13.98 -15.43
C ASP A 105 -1.24 -14.81 -14.42
N PHE A 106 -0.26 -14.17 -13.78
CA PHE A 106 0.50 -14.76 -12.67
C PHE A 106 0.34 -13.93 -11.40
N LEU A 107 0.03 -14.60 -10.29
CA LEU A 107 0.15 -14.04 -8.94
C LEU A 107 1.56 -14.32 -8.41
N LEU A 108 2.24 -13.27 -7.97
CA LEU A 108 3.47 -13.32 -7.20
C LEU A 108 3.15 -12.91 -5.76
N GLU A 109 3.51 -13.77 -4.81
CA GLU A 109 3.43 -13.51 -3.38
C GLU A 109 4.84 -13.50 -2.78
N ALA A 110 5.15 -12.52 -1.93
CA ALA A 110 6.42 -12.50 -1.22
C ALA A 110 6.38 -11.61 0.03
N ASP A 111 7.20 -11.96 1.02
CA ASP A 111 7.39 -11.18 2.25
C ASP A 111 8.44 -10.08 2.01
N VAL A 112 8.26 -8.89 2.59
CA VAL A 112 9.24 -7.80 2.53
C VAL A 112 10.32 -8.01 3.60
N CYS A 113 11.60 -8.00 3.21
CA CYS A 113 12.69 -8.04 4.18
C CYS A 113 12.72 -6.76 5.03
N ARG A 114 12.41 -6.87 6.32
CA ARG A 114 12.72 -5.79 7.27
C ARG A 114 14.19 -5.86 7.69
N GLY A 115 14.89 -4.75 7.60
CA GLY A 115 16.16 -4.59 8.31
C GLY A 115 15.88 -4.73 9.80
N LEU A 116 16.50 -5.70 10.47
CA LEU A 116 16.46 -5.76 11.93
C LEU A 116 17.12 -4.47 12.46
N SER A 117 16.31 -3.56 12.99
CA SER A 117 16.75 -2.41 13.79
C SER A 117 17.36 -2.85 15.10
#